data_AF-A0A960RJE1-F1
#
_entry.id   AF-A0A960RJE1-F1
#
_cell.length_a   1.000
_cell.length_b   1.000
_cell.length_c   1.000
_cell.angle_alpha   90.00
_cell.angle_beta   90.00
_cell.angle_gamma   90.00
#
_symmetry.space_group_name_H-M   'P 1'
#
loop_
_entity.id
_entity.type
_entity.pdbx_description
1 polymer ?
#
loop_
_entity_poly.entity_id
_entity_poly.type
_entity_poly.pdbx_seq_one_letter_code
_entity_poly.pdbx_strand_id
1 'polypeptide(L)'
;MDETEPKSPPLSKTPSWIMLGFLLGAGFVWLLPRPGPEIIEVPVKDDTPPPLVAVRTKPDFSELEAVFNEWQQYAVWDNNRTEVALWDIEAGQYARFYEVLREGDAYYYRSIPALTRPVLTHGVDTSAPLLFTEPDERRREWLRQRDEETWKAIQNSIKRTPPPGKPSSSEN
;
A
#
# COMPACT_ATOMS: atom_id res chain seq x y z
N MET A 1 -7.65 27.02 62.04
CA MET A 1 -8.44 25.79 61.88
C MET A 1 -9.64 26.17 61.07
N ASP A 2 -9.69 25.77 59.80
CA ASP A 2 -10.80 25.05 59.19
C ASP A 2 -10.55 24.91 57.67
N GLU A 3 -10.29 23.66 57.32
CA GLU A 3 -10.52 22.91 56.07
C GLU A 3 -10.57 23.66 54.73
N THR A 4 -9.51 23.50 53.91
CA THR A 4 -9.60 23.61 52.45
C THR A 4 -9.78 22.21 51.85
N GLU A 5 -11.03 21.84 51.60
CA GLU A 5 -11.44 20.66 50.84
C GLU A 5 -10.96 20.76 49.37
N PRO A 6 -10.18 19.80 48.83
CA PRO A 6 -9.85 19.81 47.41
C PRO A 6 -11.01 19.22 46.61
N LYS A 7 -11.82 20.09 46.01
CA LYS A 7 -12.82 19.73 45.01
C LYS A 7 -12.14 19.17 43.75
N SER A 8 -12.19 17.86 43.58
CA SER A 8 -11.67 17.16 42.39
C SER A 8 -12.31 17.72 41.10
N PRO A 9 -11.51 18.11 40.08
CA PRO A 9 -12.08 18.51 38.80
C PRO A 9 -12.66 17.28 38.06
N PRO A 10 -13.80 17.41 37.38
CA PRO A 10 -14.40 16.31 36.64
C PRO A 10 -13.46 15.90 35.50
N LEU A 11 -13.26 14.58 35.35
CA LEU A 11 -12.60 13.95 34.21
C LEU A 11 -13.26 14.46 32.92
N SER A 12 -12.56 15.40 32.28
CA SER A 12 -12.91 15.99 30.99
C SER A 12 -13.11 14.87 29.98
N LYS A 13 -14.35 14.75 29.51
CA LYS A 13 -14.76 13.89 28.40
C LYS A 13 -13.86 14.18 27.20
N THR A 14 -12.91 13.29 26.94
CA THR A 14 -12.22 13.22 25.66
C THR A 14 -13.21 12.85 24.55
N PRO A 15 -12.92 13.24 23.29
CA PRO A 15 -13.94 13.56 22.31
C PRO A 15 -14.65 12.31 21.80
N SER A 16 -15.97 12.32 21.95
CA SER A 16 -16.94 11.30 21.54
C SER A 16 -16.91 10.92 20.05
N TRP A 17 -16.02 11.51 19.25
CA TRP A 17 -15.98 11.33 17.79
C TRP A 17 -15.26 10.06 17.36
N ILE A 18 -14.18 9.69 18.06
CA ILE A 18 -13.42 8.48 17.76
C ILE A 18 -14.25 7.24 18.09
N MET A 19 -14.93 7.25 19.25
CA MET A 19 -15.88 6.20 19.63
C MET A 19 -17.06 6.10 18.65
N LEU A 20 -17.57 7.24 18.16
CA LEU A 20 -18.64 7.25 17.16
C LEU A 20 -18.18 6.63 15.83
N GLY A 21 -17.00 7.00 15.34
CA GLY A 21 -16.43 6.40 14.12
C GLY A 21 -16.16 4.90 14.27
N PHE A 22 -15.69 4.47 15.44
CA PHE A 22 -15.48 3.05 15.73
C PHE A 22 -16.78 2.25 15.78
N LEU A 23 -17.82 2.77 16.44
CA LEU A 23 -19.14 2.14 16.47
C LEU A 23 -19.79 2.06 15.08
N LEU A 24 -19.63 3.12 14.28
CA LEU A 24 -20.13 3.15 12.90
C LEU A 24 -19.40 2.13 12.01
N GLY A 25 -18.07 2.03 12.14
CA GLY A 25 -17.27 1.04 11.40
C GLY A 25 -17.57 -0.39 11.81
N ALA A 26 -17.71 -0.67 13.12
CA ALA A 26 -18.08 -1.99 13.62
C ALA A 26 -19.49 -2.39 13.17
N GLY A 27 -20.45 -1.46 13.17
CA GLY A 27 -21.80 -1.69 12.65
C GLY A 27 -21.81 -2.00 11.15
N PHE A 28 -20.99 -1.30 10.36
CA PHE A 28 -20.86 -1.56 8.93
C PHE A 28 -20.30 -2.95 8.64
N VAL A 29 -19.23 -3.36 9.34
CA VAL A 29 -18.67 -4.73 9.26
C VAL A 29 -19.70 -5.79 9.66
N TRP A 30 -20.59 -5.48 10.60
CA TRP A 30 -21.64 -6.41 11.03
C TRP A 30 -22.81 -6.50 10.04
N LEU A 31 -23.08 -5.42 9.29
CA LEU A 31 -24.15 -5.36 8.29
C LEU A 31 -23.73 -5.94 6.93
N LEU A 32 -22.43 -6.11 6.69
CA LEU A 32 -21.92 -6.82 5.52
C LEU A 32 -22.41 -8.28 5.54
N PRO A 33 -23.07 -8.75 4.47
CA PRO A 33 -23.45 -10.15 4.34
C PRO A 33 -22.19 -11.00 4.51
N ARG A 34 -22.17 -11.84 5.56
CA ARG A 34 -21.11 -12.85 5.66
C ARG A 34 -21.27 -13.76 4.45
N PRO A 35 -20.25 -13.93 3.59
CA PRO A 35 -20.30 -14.98 2.59
C PRO A 35 -20.46 -16.28 3.36
N GLY A 36 -21.64 -16.89 3.25
CA GLY A 36 -21.89 -18.21 3.81
C GLY A 36 -20.90 -19.19 3.18
N PRO A 37 -20.44 -20.21 3.93
CA PRO A 37 -19.75 -21.31 3.28
C PRO A 37 -20.75 -21.93 2.30
N GLU A 38 -20.56 -21.69 1.01
CA GLU A 38 -21.34 -22.32 -0.04
C GLU A 38 -20.88 -23.79 -0.07
N ILE A 39 -21.55 -24.60 0.75
CA ILE A 39 -21.40 -26.05 0.75
C ILE A 39 -22.07 -26.52 -0.54
N ILE A 40 -21.29 -26.59 -1.62
CA ILE A 40 -21.71 -27.30 -2.82
C ILE A 40 -21.65 -28.79 -2.46
N GLU A 41 -22.81 -29.40 -2.23
CA GLU A 41 -22.95 -30.85 -2.11
C GLU A 41 -22.63 -31.50 -3.47
N VAL A 42 -21.35 -31.80 -3.69
CA VAL A 42 -20.93 -32.68 -4.79
C VAL A 42 -20.81 -34.10 -4.24
N PRO A 43 -21.53 -35.10 -4.79
CA PRO A 43 -21.34 -36.48 -4.37
C PRO A 43 -19.90 -36.93 -4.65
N VAL A 44 -19.25 -37.40 -3.59
CA VAL A 44 -17.88 -37.89 -3.46
C VAL A 44 -17.47 -38.86 -4.59
N LYS A 45 -16.34 -38.59 -5.28
CA LYS A 45 -15.21 -39.53 -5.40
C LYS A 45 -13.97 -38.90 -6.07
N ASP A 46 -12.96 -38.60 -5.26
CA ASP A 46 -11.53 -38.97 -5.39
C ASP A 46 -10.64 -37.98 -4.62
N ASP A 47 -9.95 -38.50 -3.61
CA ASP A 47 -9.10 -37.79 -2.66
C ASP A 47 -7.75 -37.36 -3.29
N THR A 48 -7.75 -36.33 -4.11
CA THR A 48 -6.52 -35.57 -4.42
C THR A 48 -6.91 -34.11 -4.63
N PRO A 49 -6.41 -33.14 -3.83
CA PRO A 49 -6.69 -31.74 -4.09
C PRO A 49 -6.14 -31.39 -5.48
N PRO A 50 -6.99 -30.99 -6.45
CA PRO A 50 -6.46 -30.41 -7.68
C PRO A 50 -5.71 -29.14 -7.30
N PRO A 51 -4.56 -28.84 -7.94
CA PRO A 51 -3.92 -27.54 -7.77
C PRO A 51 -4.97 -26.47 -8.07
N LEU A 52 -5.03 -25.43 -7.25
CA LEU A 52 -5.83 -24.23 -7.50
C LEU A 52 -5.34 -23.59 -8.80
N VAL A 53 -5.78 -24.10 -9.94
CA VAL A 53 -5.55 -23.46 -11.23
C VAL A 53 -6.59 -22.36 -11.27
N ALA A 54 -6.20 -21.17 -10.78
CA ALA A 54 -6.95 -19.96 -11.02
C ALA A 54 -7.31 -19.95 -12.50
N VAL A 55 -8.61 -19.92 -12.81
CA VAL A 55 -9.11 -19.82 -14.17
C VAL A 55 -8.56 -18.50 -14.71
N ARG A 56 -7.48 -18.57 -15.47
CA ARG A 56 -6.89 -17.41 -16.13
C ARG A 56 -7.87 -17.01 -17.22
N THR A 57 -8.74 -16.05 -16.91
CA THR A 57 -9.51 -15.32 -17.91
C THR A 57 -8.56 -14.90 -19.03
N LYS A 58 -8.93 -15.17 -20.28
CA LYS A 58 -8.10 -14.85 -21.45
C LYS A 58 -7.64 -13.39 -21.32
N PRO A 59 -6.33 -13.09 -21.41
CA PRO A 59 -5.83 -11.73 -21.25
C PRO A 59 -6.48 -10.82 -22.32
N ASP A 60 -7.22 -9.80 -21.89
CA ASP A 60 -7.66 -8.73 -22.76
C ASP A 60 -6.57 -7.66 -22.82
N PHE A 61 -5.76 -7.72 -23.87
CA PHE A 61 -4.68 -6.77 -24.08
C PHE A 61 -5.18 -5.40 -24.55
N SER A 62 -6.43 -5.28 -25.02
CA SER A 62 -6.97 -4.01 -25.52
C SER A 62 -7.14 -2.99 -24.40
N GLU A 63 -7.65 -3.46 -23.24
CA GLU A 63 -7.74 -2.65 -22.03
C GLU A 63 -6.35 -2.23 -21.55
N LEU A 64 -5.42 -3.19 -21.47
CA LEU A 64 -4.05 -2.90 -21.07
C LEU A 64 -3.39 -1.86 -21.99
N GLU A 65 -3.53 -2.00 -23.30
CA GLU A 65 -2.95 -1.09 -24.28
C GLU A 65 -3.49 0.33 -24.12
N ALA A 66 -4.81 0.49 -23.96
CA ALA A 66 -5.44 1.79 -23.75
C ALA A 66 -4.93 2.46 -22.46
N VAL A 67 -4.95 1.72 -21.34
CA VAL A 67 -4.48 2.23 -20.04
C VAL A 67 -2.98 2.51 -20.07
N PHE A 68 -2.19 1.62 -20.69
CA PHE A 68 -0.75 1.81 -20.79
C PHE A 68 -0.41 3.05 -21.61
N ASN A 69 -1.08 3.30 -22.74
CA ASN A 69 -0.82 4.49 -23.55
C ASN A 69 -1.05 5.81 -22.82
N GLU A 70 -2.02 5.85 -21.89
CA GLU A 70 -2.29 7.02 -21.06
C GLU A 70 -1.26 7.19 -19.92
N TRP A 71 -0.79 6.08 -19.33
CA TRP A 71 0.06 6.10 -18.15
C TRP A 71 1.55 5.79 -18.42
N GLN A 72 1.94 5.53 -19.67
CA GLN A 72 3.29 5.11 -20.09
C GLN A 72 4.41 6.04 -19.65
N GLN A 73 4.11 7.32 -19.38
CA GLN A 73 5.07 8.30 -18.88
C GLN A 73 5.76 7.90 -17.57
N TYR A 74 5.13 7.01 -16.78
CA TYR A 74 5.70 6.49 -15.53
C TYR A 74 6.50 5.19 -15.73
N ALA A 75 6.53 4.64 -16.94
CA ALA A 75 7.21 3.38 -17.23
C ALA A 75 8.74 3.54 -17.12
N VAL A 76 9.34 2.76 -16.22
CA VAL A 76 10.79 2.67 -16.10
C VAL A 76 11.29 1.48 -16.89
N TRP A 77 12.02 1.79 -17.96
CA TRP A 77 12.55 0.81 -18.89
C TRP A 77 13.92 0.30 -18.46
N ASP A 78 14.11 -1.01 -18.58
CA ASP A 78 15.41 -1.68 -18.49
C ASP A 78 15.51 -2.66 -19.65
N ASN A 79 16.55 -2.56 -20.48
CA ASN A 79 16.72 -3.37 -21.70
C ASN A 79 15.46 -3.38 -22.59
N ASN A 80 14.83 -2.21 -22.79
CA ASN A 80 13.57 -2.05 -23.53
C ASN A 80 12.39 -2.87 -23.00
N ARG A 81 12.46 -3.28 -21.73
CA ARG A 81 11.42 -4.03 -21.04
C ARG A 81 10.99 -3.31 -19.75
N THR A 82 9.71 -3.38 -19.46
CA THR A 82 9.15 -3.01 -18.16
C THR A 82 8.10 -4.05 -17.74
N GLU A 83 7.80 -4.10 -16.45
CA GLU A 83 6.73 -4.95 -15.92
C GLU A 83 5.70 -4.06 -15.25
N VAL A 84 4.42 -4.37 -15.48
CA VAL A 84 3.29 -3.63 -14.95
C VAL A 84 2.25 -4.56 -14.37
N ALA A 85 1.54 -4.10 -13.35
CA ALA A 85 0.35 -4.77 -12.85
C ALA A 85 -0.87 -3.88 -13.06
N LEU A 86 -1.91 -4.41 -13.69
CA LEU A 86 -3.17 -3.74 -13.93
C LEU A 86 -4.16 -4.06 -12.82
N TRP A 87 -4.86 -3.04 -12.35
CA TRP A 87 -5.92 -3.17 -11.37
C TRP A 87 -7.04 -4.06 -11.90
N ASP A 88 -7.49 -4.99 -11.07
CA ASP A 88 -8.64 -5.85 -11.34
C ASP A 88 -9.82 -5.35 -10.50
N ILE A 89 -10.88 -4.94 -11.20
CA ILE A 89 -12.08 -4.36 -10.56
C ILE A 89 -12.83 -5.42 -9.76
N GLU A 90 -12.88 -6.66 -10.26
CA GLU A 90 -13.59 -7.76 -9.60
C GLU A 90 -12.83 -8.20 -8.34
N ALA A 91 -11.50 -8.27 -8.42
CA ALA A 91 -10.66 -8.67 -7.29
C ALA A 91 -10.35 -7.53 -6.31
N GLY A 92 -10.58 -6.27 -6.69
CA GLY A 92 -10.27 -5.09 -5.89
C GLY A 92 -8.78 -4.95 -5.56
N GLN A 93 -7.91 -5.45 -6.43
CA GLN A 93 -6.47 -5.43 -6.26
C GLN A 93 -5.74 -5.54 -7.60
N TYR A 94 -4.43 -5.27 -7.60
CA TYR A 94 -3.58 -5.56 -8.76
C TYR A 94 -3.37 -7.07 -8.91
N ALA A 95 -4.04 -7.67 -9.88
CA ALA A 95 -4.00 -9.13 -10.10
C ALA A 95 -3.55 -9.53 -11.52
N ARG A 96 -3.52 -8.57 -12.46
CA ARG A 96 -3.20 -8.83 -13.87
C ARG A 96 -1.80 -8.33 -14.18
N PHE A 97 -0.84 -9.24 -14.32
CA PHE A 97 0.57 -8.89 -14.49
C PHE A 97 1.02 -9.03 -15.94
N TYR A 98 1.77 -8.04 -16.41
CA TYR A 98 2.25 -7.97 -17.78
C TYR A 98 3.71 -7.52 -17.87
N GLU A 99 4.39 -8.06 -18.85
CA GLU A 99 5.65 -7.60 -19.38
C GLU A 99 5.36 -6.79 -20.63
N VAL A 100 5.92 -5.57 -20.69
CA VAL A 100 5.81 -4.69 -21.84
C VAL A 100 7.20 -4.54 -22.45
N LEU A 101 7.32 -4.84 -23.73
CA LEU A 101 8.51 -4.56 -24.52
C LEU A 101 8.24 -3.36 -25.43
N ARG A 102 9.26 -2.53 -25.64
CA ARG A 102 9.23 -1.46 -26.63
C ARG A 102 10.21 -1.74 -27.75
N GLU A 103 9.78 -1.55 -28.99
CA GLU A 103 10.65 -1.62 -30.17
C GLU A 103 10.24 -0.52 -31.15
N GLY A 104 11.14 0.44 -31.36
CA GLY A 104 10.79 1.66 -32.11
C GLY A 104 9.63 2.39 -31.44
N ASP A 105 8.54 2.54 -32.19
CA ASP A 105 7.29 3.21 -31.77
C ASP A 105 6.18 2.21 -31.37
N ALA A 106 6.48 0.91 -31.32
CA ALA A 106 5.52 -0.13 -31.00
C ALA A 106 5.74 -0.71 -29.60
N TYR A 107 4.64 -1.11 -28.96
CA TYR A 107 4.63 -1.83 -27.70
C TYR A 107 4.11 -3.25 -27.89
N TYR A 108 4.77 -4.20 -27.23
CA TYR A 108 4.38 -5.61 -27.22
C TYR A 108 4.09 -6.05 -25.80
N TYR A 109 2.98 -6.76 -25.61
CA TYR A 109 2.49 -7.14 -24.31
C TYR A 109 2.51 -8.66 -24.14
N ARG A 110 2.94 -9.10 -22.96
CA ARG A 110 2.95 -10.51 -22.59
C ARG A 110 2.48 -10.66 -21.16
N SER A 111 1.53 -11.55 -20.91
CA SER A 111 1.12 -11.88 -19.53
C SER A 111 2.22 -12.66 -18.81
N ILE A 112 2.48 -12.29 -17.57
CA ILE A 112 3.44 -12.96 -16.67
C ILE A 112 2.70 -13.45 -15.41
N PRO A 113 3.21 -14.46 -14.70
CA PRO A 113 2.52 -15.00 -13.52
C PRO A 113 2.56 -14.06 -12.31
N ALA A 114 3.62 -13.24 -12.20
CA ALA A 114 3.84 -12.28 -11.13
C ALA A 114 4.90 -11.26 -11.57
N LEU A 115 4.96 -10.11 -10.91
CA LEU A 115 6.08 -9.17 -11.07
C LEU A 115 7.36 -9.80 -10.53
N THR A 116 8.43 -9.71 -11.30
CA THR A 116 9.79 -10.11 -10.89
C THR A 116 10.61 -8.91 -10.43
N ARG A 117 10.21 -7.72 -10.86
CA ARG A 117 10.87 -6.46 -10.51
C ARG A 117 10.19 -5.74 -9.35
N PRO A 118 10.95 -4.94 -8.58
CA PRO A 118 10.41 -4.11 -7.53
C PRO A 118 9.37 -3.09 -8.03
N VAL A 119 8.24 -2.94 -7.32
CA VAL A 119 7.18 -1.96 -7.66
C VAL A 119 7.64 -0.52 -7.44
N LEU A 120 7.48 0.37 -8.42
CA LEU A 120 7.76 1.79 -8.27
C LEU A 120 6.85 2.42 -7.21
N THR A 121 7.41 2.85 -6.08
CA THR A 121 6.65 3.40 -4.95
C THR A 121 6.64 4.93 -4.87
N HIS A 122 7.16 5.62 -5.89
CA HIS A 122 7.34 7.06 -5.88
C HIS A 122 7.02 7.67 -7.24
N GLY A 123 6.51 8.91 -7.24
CA GLY A 123 6.24 9.68 -8.46
C GLY A 123 5.00 9.24 -9.25
N VAL A 124 4.32 8.17 -8.84
CA VAL A 124 3.06 7.69 -9.43
C VAL A 124 1.93 7.91 -8.43
N ASP A 125 0.77 8.35 -8.92
CA ASP A 125 -0.43 8.52 -8.09
C ASP A 125 -0.89 7.17 -7.52
N THR A 126 -1.32 7.15 -6.25
CA THR A 126 -1.84 5.95 -5.59
C THR A 126 -3.15 5.43 -6.18
N SER A 127 -3.87 6.27 -6.91
CA SER A 127 -5.10 5.94 -7.63
C SER A 127 -4.85 5.47 -9.07
N ALA A 128 -3.58 5.37 -9.49
CA ALA A 128 -3.24 4.90 -10.82
C ALA A 128 -3.82 3.49 -11.07
N PRO A 129 -4.34 3.21 -12.28
CA PRO A 129 -4.81 1.87 -12.64
C PRO A 129 -3.66 0.88 -12.87
N LEU A 130 -2.41 1.37 -12.98
CA LEU A 130 -1.21 0.57 -13.21
C LEU A 130 -0.19 0.76 -12.09
N LEU A 131 0.31 -0.35 -11.56
CA LEU A 131 1.60 -0.37 -10.87
C LEU A 131 2.72 -0.54 -11.89
N PHE A 132 3.70 0.33 -11.81
CA PHE A 132 4.95 0.22 -12.56
C PHE A 132 6.01 -0.46 -11.72
N THR A 133 7.07 -0.95 -12.37
CA THR A 133 8.25 -1.50 -11.70
C THR A 133 9.48 -0.69 -12.02
N GLU A 134 10.49 -0.80 -11.16
CA GLU A 134 11.80 -0.17 -11.31
C GLU A 134 12.92 -1.22 -11.35
N PRO A 135 14.13 -0.89 -11.83
CA PRO A 135 15.29 -1.77 -11.68
C PRO A 135 15.76 -1.82 -10.23
N ASP A 136 16.28 -2.98 -9.78
CA ASP A 136 16.79 -3.16 -8.41
C ASP A 136 17.93 -2.20 -8.05
N GLU A 137 18.76 -1.81 -9.02
CA GLU A 137 19.84 -0.84 -8.82
C GLU A 137 19.30 0.53 -8.42
N ARG A 138 18.30 1.03 -9.15
CA ARG A 138 17.66 2.32 -8.87
C ARG A 138 16.99 2.33 -7.51
N ARG A 139 16.27 1.25 -7.18
CA ARG A 139 15.66 1.09 -5.85
C ARG A 139 16.70 1.16 -4.73
N ARG A 140 17.81 0.44 -4.87
CA ARG A 140 18.88 0.43 -3.87
C ARG A 140 19.49 1.81 -3.69
N GLU A 141 19.70 2.55 -4.77
CA GLU A 141 20.20 3.92 -4.70
C GLU A 141 19.21 4.84 -3.98
N TRP A 142 17.93 4.77 -4.32
CA TRP A 142 16.88 5.56 -3.66
C TRP A 142 16.78 5.23 -2.16
N LEU A 143 16.81 3.95 -1.78
CA LEU A 143 16.78 3.54 -0.37
C LEU A 143 17.99 4.09 0.39
N ARG A 144 19.19 4.06 -0.20
CA ARG A 144 20.40 4.62 0.43
C ARG A 144 20.30 6.12 0.66
N GLN A 145 19.80 6.86 -0.33
CA GLN A 145 19.60 8.31 -0.20
C GLN A 145 18.59 8.62 0.90
N ARG A 146 17.44 7.93 0.90
CA ARG A 146 16.40 8.11 1.91
C ARG A 146 16.89 7.80 3.33
N ASP A 147 17.67 6.74 3.49
CA ASP A 147 18.22 6.34 4.79
C ASP A 147 19.24 7.36 5.29
N GLU A 148 20.07 7.93 4.40
CA GLU A 148 21.01 9.00 4.75
C GLU A 148 20.30 10.29 5.17
N GLU A 149 19.22 10.68 4.47
CA GLU A 149 18.38 11.82 4.83
C GLU A 149 17.70 11.63 6.18
N THR A 150 17.12 10.44 6.39
CA THR A 150 16.48 10.07 7.66
C THR A 150 17.49 10.11 8.80
N TRP A 151 18.70 9.59 8.59
CA TRP A 151 19.77 9.62 9.59
C TRP A 151 20.22 11.05 9.92
N LYS A 152 20.40 11.90 8.91
CA LYS A 152 20.71 13.33 9.10
C LYS A 152 19.62 14.04 9.89
N ALA A 153 18.35 13.77 9.61
CA ALA A 153 17.22 14.35 10.33
C ALA A 153 17.23 13.96 11.81
N ILE A 154 17.44 12.68 12.12
CA ILE A 154 17.55 12.17 13.50
C ILE A 154 18.74 12.81 14.24
N GLN A 155 19.91 12.89 13.60
CA GLN A 155 21.07 13.52 14.24
C GLN A 155 20.80 15.01 14.53
N ASN A 156 20.14 15.71 13.60
CA ASN A 156 19.77 17.11 13.78
C ASN A 156 18.72 17.30 14.89
N SER A 157 17.75 16.39 15.05
CA SER A 157 16.79 16.47 16.15
C SER A 157 17.44 16.21 17.51
N ILE A 158 18.40 15.28 17.59
CA ILE A 158 19.16 15.03 18.83
C ILE A 158 19.97 16.28 19.21
N LYS A 159 20.71 16.87 18.27
CA LYS A 159 21.48 18.11 18.51
C LYS A 159 20.61 19.29 18.96
N ARG A 160 19.36 19.35 18.50
CA ARG A 160 18.41 20.42 18.83
C ARG A 160 17.64 20.18 20.13
N THR A 161 17.73 18.98 20.72
CA THR A 161 17.08 18.68 21.99
C THR A 161 17.96 19.20 23.13
N PRO A 162 17.56 20.26 23.85
CA PRO A 162 18.32 20.71 25.01
C PRO A 162 18.33 19.61 26.09
N PRO A 163 19.43 19.48 26.87
CA PRO A 163 19.51 18.46 27.91
C PRO A 163 18.37 18.65 28.92
N PRO A 164 17.70 17.57 29.37
CA PRO A 164 16.71 17.65 30.42
C PRO A 164 17.43 18.03 31.73
N GLY A 165 17.13 19.22 32.22
CA GLY A 165 17.59 19.68 33.54
C GLY A 165 18.90 20.46 33.52
N LYS A 166 18.79 21.76 33.26
CA LYS A 166 19.42 22.73 34.16
C LYS A 166 18.29 23.50 34.83
N PRO A 167 18.04 23.34 36.15
CA PRO A 167 17.18 24.28 36.84
C PRO A 167 17.78 25.68 36.64
N SER A 168 16.94 26.59 36.13
CA SER A 168 17.24 28.01 36.11
C SER A 168 17.41 28.46 37.56
N SER A 169 18.66 28.53 38.04
CA SER A 169 18.99 29.36 39.19
C SER A 169 18.77 30.80 38.78
N SER A 170 17.56 31.30 39.01
CA SER A 170 17.30 32.72 39.11
C SER A 170 17.62 33.14 40.54
N GLU A 171 18.79 33.75 40.70
CA GLU A 171 19.25 34.43 41.90
C GLU A 171 19.02 35.93 41.70
N ASN A 172 18.00 36.47 42.38
CA ASN A 172 17.88 37.82 43.01
C ASN A 172 16.42 38.19 43.27
#